data_AF-A0A6C0B1B6-F1
#
_entry.id   AF-A0A6C0B1B6-F1
#
_cell.length_a   1.000
_cell.length_b   1.000
_cell.length_c   1.000
_cell.angle_alpha   90.00
_cell.angle_beta   90.00
_cell.angle_gamma   90.00
#
_symmetry.space_group_name_H-M   'P 1'
#
loop_
_entity.id
_entity.type
_entity.pdbx_description
1 polymer ?
#
loop_
_entity_poly.entity_id
_entity_poly.type
_entity_poly.pdbx_seq_one_letter_code
_entity_poly.pdbx_strand_id
1 'polypeptide(L)'
;MADSEEIKVTIRSWVALDDEARKLQARQKAIRDEKARLSENILAFMHKNEVDNFTLEGNGLGTISRTVRTSRPPLRRDLIRTQLLLQFSDQPQRVAEALRAIEGIPEGDDMSVGGTQRELLSRRIPKSRVVNLS
;
A
#
# COMPACT_ATOMS: atom_id res chain seq x y z
N MET A 1 31.22 26.67 12.47
CA MET A 1 30.23 26.72 13.58
C MET A 1 28.83 27.03 13.08
N ALA A 2 28.63 27.92 12.10
CA ALA A 2 27.31 28.21 11.50
C ALA A 2 26.64 26.97 10.88
N ASP A 3 27.37 26.18 10.09
CA ASP A 3 26.86 24.99 9.38
C ASP A 3 26.31 23.91 10.33
N SER A 4 26.85 23.84 11.55
CA SER A 4 26.42 22.89 12.59
C SER A 4 25.08 23.28 13.22
N GLU A 5 24.74 24.57 13.25
CA GLU A 5 23.45 25.03 13.76
C GLU A 5 22.35 24.94 12.69
N GLU A 6 22.68 25.21 11.43
CA GLU A 6 21.76 25.05 10.31
C GLU A 6 21.28 23.59 10.17
N ILE A 7 22.21 22.62 10.23
CA ILE A 7 21.83 21.21 10.14
C ILE A 7 20.96 20.77 11.33
N LYS A 8 21.19 21.30 12.54
CA LYS A 8 20.33 21.03 13.71
C LYS A 8 18.91 21.55 13.51
N VAL A 9 18.76 22.74 12.92
CA VAL A 9 17.43 23.29 12.57
C VAL A 9 16.72 22.39 11.56
N THR A 10 17.43 21.98 10.49
CA THR A 10 16.89 21.07 9.47
C THR A 10 16.44 19.74 10.05
N ILE A 11 17.27 19.11 10.91
CA ILE A 11 16.92 17.85 11.58
C ILE A 11 15.68 18.02 12.47
N ARG A 12 15.61 19.10 13.25
CA ARG A 12 14.43 19.38 14.11
C ARG A 12 13.16 19.56 13.28
N SER A 13 13.23 20.29 12.17
CA SER A 13 12.10 20.48 11.25
C SER A 13 11.67 19.15 10.62
N TRP A 14 12.62 18.34 10.14
CA TRP A 14 12.34 17.02 9.58
C TRP A 14 11.67 16.09 10.60
N VAL A 15 12.16 16.07 11.85
CA VAL A 15 11.56 15.31 12.96
C VAL A 15 10.13 15.76 13.25
N ALA A 16 9.87 17.06 13.26
CA ALA A 16 8.53 17.60 13.49
C ALA A 16 7.54 17.17 12.39
N LEU A 17 7.97 17.19 11.13
CA LEU A 17 7.17 16.72 9.99
C LEU A 17 6.93 15.21 10.04
N ASP A 18 7.92 14.40 10.44
CA ASP A 18 7.75 12.95 10.65
C ASP A 18 6.70 12.68 11.75
N ASP A 19 6.74 13.41 12.85
CA ASP A 19 5.76 13.28 13.94
C ASP A 19 4.34 13.68 13.51
N GLU A 20 4.20 14.75 12.72
CA GLU A 20 2.92 15.17 12.15
C GLU A 20 2.36 14.14 11.16
N ALA A 21 3.20 13.64 10.24
CA ALA A 21 2.82 12.62 9.28
C ALA A 21 2.31 11.36 9.98
N ARG A 22 2.95 10.91 11.07
CA ARG A 22 2.49 9.77 11.87
C ARG A 22 1.13 10.02 12.52
N LYS A 23 0.90 11.21 13.07
CA LYS A 23 -0.40 11.60 13.66
C LYS A 23 -1.50 11.59 12.59
N LEU A 24 -1.23 12.18 11.42
CA LEU A 24 -2.18 12.21 10.31
C LEU A 24 -2.49 10.81 9.77
N GLN A 25 -1.48 9.95 9.64
CA GLN A 25 -1.68 8.55 9.23
C GLN A 25 -2.53 7.77 10.24
N ALA A 26 -2.31 7.97 11.55
CA ALA A 26 -3.14 7.37 12.60
C ALA A 26 -4.60 7.85 12.50
N ARG A 27 -4.82 9.15 12.30
CA ARG A 27 -6.16 9.71 12.09
C ARG A 27 -6.82 9.18 10.82
N GLN A 28 -6.08 9.12 9.71
CA GLN A 28 -6.58 8.57 8.45
C GLN A 28 -6.96 7.10 8.59
N LYS A 29 -6.19 6.32 9.37
CA LYS A 29 -6.52 4.94 9.69
C LYS A 29 -7.84 4.88 10.48
N ALA A 30 -7.97 5.65 11.56
CA ALA A 30 -9.18 5.68 12.37
C ALA A 30 -10.44 6.06 11.53
N ILE A 31 -10.31 7.04 10.64
CA ILE A 31 -11.39 7.42 9.71
C ILE A 31 -11.75 6.27 8.75
N ARG A 32 -10.75 5.55 8.22
CA ARG A 32 -10.98 4.39 7.34
C ARG A 32 -11.69 3.25 8.08
N ASP A 33 -11.25 2.96 9.30
CA ASP A 33 -11.82 1.90 10.13
C ASP A 33 -13.29 2.24 10.49
N GLU A 34 -13.56 3.49 10.87
CA GLU A 34 -14.93 3.95 11.16
C GLU A 34 -15.82 3.96 9.90
N LYS A 35 -15.30 4.39 8.75
CA LYS A 35 -16.03 4.32 7.48
C LYS A 35 -16.35 2.88 7.10
N ALA A 36 -15.45 1.93 7.33
CA ALA A 36 -15.69 0.52 7.08
C ALA A 36 -16.83 -0.01 7.96
N ARG A 37 -16.79 0.29 9.27
CA ARG A 37 -17.85 -0.06 10.23
C ARG A 37 -19.23 0.49 9.81
N LEU A 38 -19.29 1.76 9.41
CA LEU A 38 -20.53 2.37 8.92
C LEU A 38 -21.00 1.74 7.59
N SER A 39 -20.07 1.40 6.70
CA SER A 39 -20.39 0.75 5.43
C SER A 39 -21.00 -0.64 5.65
N GLU A 40 -20.49 -1.41 6.62
CA GLU A 40 -21.06 -2.70 7.01
C GLU A 40 -22.50 -2.55 7.51
N ASN A 41 -22.78 -1.56 8.37
CA ASN A 41 -24.13 -1.27 8.84
C ASN A 41 -25.08 -0.90 7.69
N ILE A 42 -24.63 -0.04 6.77
CA ILE A 42 -25.43 0.36 5.60
C ILE A 42 -25.70 -0.86 4.72
N LEU A 43 -24.70 -1.68 4.42
CA LEU A 43 -24.86 -2.88 3.59
C LEU A 43 -25.79 -3.92 4.25
N ALA A 44 -25.71 -4.10 5.57
CA ALA A 44 -26.62 -4.97 6.31
C ALA A 44 -28.07 -4.47 6.22
N PHE A 45 -28.28 -3.17 6.34
CA PHE A 45 -29.59 -2.56 6.14
C PHE A 45 -30.09 -2.73 4.70
N MET A 46 -29.26 -2.46 3.70
CA MET A 46 -29.58 -2.64 2.28
C MET A 46 -29.96 -4.09 1.98
N HIS A 47 -29.22 -5.05 2.53
CA HIS A 47 -29.51 -6.48 2.38
C HIS A 47 -30.84 -6.87 3.03
N LYS A 48 -31.10 -6.40 4.27
CA LYS A 48 -32.33 -6.75 4.99
C LYS A 48 -33.58 -6.23 4.30
N ASN A 49 -33.50 -5.07 3.66
CA ASN A 49 -34.64 -4.39 3.04
C ASN A 49 -34.66 -4.51 1.52
N GLU A 50 -33.76 -5.30 0.93
CA GLU A 50 -33.67 -5.48 -0.54
C GLU A 50 -33.53 -4.15 -1.31
N VAL A 51 -32.78 -3.20 -0.73
CA VAL A 51 -32.54 -1.87 -1.32
C VAL A 51 -31.16 -1.84 -1.97
N ASP A 52 -31.10 -1.52 -3.26
CA ASP A 52 -29.83 -1.42 -4.00
C ASP A 52 -29.28 0.00 -4.11
N ASN A 53 -30.13 1.03 -3.97
CA ASN A 53 -29.75 2.43 -4.15
C ASN A 53 -30.38 3.33 -3.08
N PHE A 54 -29.60 4.25 -2.53
CA PHE A 54 -30.07 5.40 -1.78
C PHE A 54 -29.79 6.69 -2.54
N THR A 55 -30.81 7.54 -2.66
CA THR A 55 -30.64 8.93 -3.05
C THR A 55 -30.51 9.76 -1.79
N LEU A 56 -29.42 10.49 -1.64
CA LEU A 56 -29.22 11.36 -0.47
C LEU A 56 -29.84 12.73 -0.76
N GLU A 57 -30.74 13.18 0.11
CA GLU A 57 -31.32 14.52 -0.01
C GLU A 57 -30.36 15.59 0.52
N GLY A 58 -30.18 16.66 -0.27
CA GLY A 58 -29.30 17.78 0.04
C GLY A 58 -28.26 18.04 -1.06
N ASN A 59 -27.83 19.30 -1.18
CA ASN A 59 -27.01 19.82 -2.28
C ASN A 59 -25.76 18.97 -2.55
N GLY A 60 -25.81 18.12 -3.59
CA GLY A 60 -24.65 17.44 -4.15
C GLY A 60 -24.17 16.18 -3.40
N LEU A 61 -24.95 15.63 -2.47
CA LEU A 61 -24.55 14.43 -1.71
C LEU A 61 -24.53 13.14 -2.56
N GLY A 62 -25.21 13.13 -3.71
CA GLY A 62 -25.16 12.04 -4.68
C GLY A 62 -25.97 10.80 -4.26
N THR A 63 -25.63 9.65 -4.84
CA THR A 63 -26.30 8.37 -4.58
C THR A 63 -25.32 7.35 -4.01
N ILE A 64 -25.81 6.50 -3.11
CA ILE A 64 -25.07 5.33 -2.60
C ILE A 64 -25.69 4.10 -3.25
N SER A 65 -24.91 3.37 -4.05
CA SER A 65 -25.34 2.13 -4.69
C SER A 65 -24.53 0.93 -4.20
N ARG A 66 -25.20 -0.21 -4.02
CA ARG A 66 -24.53 -1.47 -3.72
C ARG A 66 -24.03 -2.08 -5.02
N THR A 67 -22.71 -2.32 -5.12
CA THR A 67 -22.11 -3.04 -6.24
C THR A 67 -21.29 -4.21 -5.72
N VAL A 68 -21.54 -5.40 -6.25
CA VAL A 68 -20.72 -6.58 -5.96
C VAL A 68 -19.67 -6.71 -7.07
N ARG A 69 -18.39 -6.69 -6.70
CA ARG A 69 -17.28 -6.95 -7.62
C ARG A 69 -16.55 -8.21 -7.18
N THR A 70 -16.41 -9.17 -8.10
CA THR A 70 -15.52 -10.32 -7.95
C THR A 70 -14.20 -9.99 -8.63
N SER A 71 -13.14 -9.80 -7.85
CA SER A 71 -11.78 -9.70 -8.38
C SER A 71 -11.07 -11.05 -8.25
N ARG A 72 -10.39 -11.46 -9.32
CA ARG A 72 -9.47 -12.60 -9.26
C ARG A 72 -8.19 -12.16 -8.54
N PRO A 73 -7.55 -13.03 -7.74
CA PRO A 73 -6.27 -12.71 -7.13
C PRO A 73 -5.25 -12.28 -8.20
N PRO A 74 -4.39 -11.30 -7.91
CA PRO A 74 -3.33 -10.93 -8.84
C PRO A 74 -2.40 -12.13 -9.06
N LEU A 75 -2.00 -12.37 -10.31
CA LEU A 75 -0.97 -13.36 -10.62
C LEU A 75 0.33 -12.94 -9.95
N ARG A 76 0.80 -13.76 -8.99
CA ARG A 76 2.02 -13.49 -8.24
C ARG A 76 3.23 -13.77 -9.14
N ARG A 77 4.22 -12.87 -9.12
CA ARG A 77 5.45 -13.01 -9.93
C ARG A 77 6.18 -14.33 -9.68
N ASP A 78 6.24 -14.77 -8.42
CA ASP A 78 6.88 -16.04 -8.07
C ASP A 78 6.12 -17.25 -8.61
N LEU A 79 4.79 -17.15 -8.69
CA LEU A 79 3.97 -18.19 -9.30
C LEU A 79 4.25 -18.28 -10.80
N ILE A 80 4.32 -17.14 -11.49
CA ILE A 80 4.66 -17.09 -12.92
C ILE A 80 6.05 -17.69 -13.15
N ARG A 81 7.06 -17.29 -12.35
CA ARG A 81 8.43 -17.81 -12.46
C ARG A 81 8.49 -19.32 -12.25
N THR A 82 7.83 -19.82 -11.20
CA THR A 82 7.79 -21.25 -10.89
C THR A 82 7.13 -22.03 -12.02
N GLN A 83 6.00 -21.56 -12.55
CA GLN A 83 5.30 -22.23 -13.64
C GLN A 83 6.09 -22.22 -14.95
N LEU A 84 6.78 -21.12 -15.27
CA LEU A 84 7.65 -21.06 -16.45
C LEU A 84 8.82 -22.04 -16.34
N LEU A 85 9.46 -22.15 -15.17
CA LEU A 85 10.54 -23.10 -14.94
C LEU A 85 10.08 -24.56 -15.01
N LEU A 86 8.87 -24.86 -14.52
CA LEU A 86 8.28 -26.20 -14.62
C LEU A 86 7.93 -26.55 -16.07
N GLN A 87 7.28 -25.64 -16.79
CA GLN A 87 6.77 -25.87 -18.14
C GLN A 87 7.88 -25.92 -19.21
N PHE A 88 8.96 -25.17 -19.02
CA PHE A 88 10.09 -25.05 -19.94
C PHE A 88 11.41 -25.49 -19.29
N SER A 89 11.35 -26.59 -18.53
CA SER A 89 12.51 -27.14 -17.81
C SER A 89 13.68 -27.53 -18.72
N ASP A 90 13.41 -27.84 -19.98
CA ASP A 90 14.35 -28.15 -21.04
C ASP A 90 14.90 -26.90 -21.76
N GLN A 91 14.28 -25.73 -21.55
CA GLN A 91 14.56 -24.49 -22.28
C GLN A 91 14.77 -23.30 -21.32
N PRO A 92 15.83 -23.35 -20.48
CA PRO A 92 16.10 -22.31 -19.49
C PRO A 92 16.32 -20.92 -20.12
N GLN A 93 16.81 -20.88 -21.35
CA GLN A 93 17.03 -19.66 -22.13
C GLN A 93 15.71 -18.91 -22.41
N ARG A 94 14.66 -19.64 -22.80
CA ARG A 94 13.33 -19.07 -23.04
C ARG A 94 12.66 -18.57 -21.77
N VAL A 95 12.92 -19.24 -20.64
CA VAL A 95 12.43 -18.77 -19.34
C VAL A 95 13.08 -17.42 -18.97
N ALA A 96 14.39 -17.30 -19.17
CA ALA A 96 15.11 -16.06 -18.91
C ALA A 96 14.61 -14.91 -19.82
N GLU A 97 14.37 -15.18 -21.10
CA GLU A 97 13.79 -14.23 -22.05
C GLU A 97 12.37 -13.79 -21.64
N ALA A 98 11.50 -14.75 -21.31
CA ALA A 98 10.13 -14.45 -20.89
C ALA A 98 10.08 -13.62 -19.60
N LEU A 99 10.93 -13.93 -18.62
CA LEU A 99 11.03 -13.16 -17.39
C LEU A 99 11.56 -11.74 -17.66
N ARG A 100 12.57 -11.60 -18.53
CA ARG A 100 13.10 -10.30 -18.97
C ARG A 100 12.02 -9.43 -19.60
N ALA A 101 11.21 -10.01 -20.50
CA ALA A 101 10.09 -9.31 -21.14
C ALA A 101 8.99 -8.90 -20.14
N ILE A 102 8.68 -9.75 -19.16
CA ILE A 102 7.71 -9.43 -18.09
C ILE A 102 8.23 -8.30 -17.19
N GLU A 103 9.53 -8.28 -16.93
CA GLU A 103 10.18 -7.27 -16.08
C GLU A 103 10.52 -5.97 -16.83
N GLY A 104 10.36 -5.95 -18.16
CA GLY A 104 10.60 -4.78 -19.01
C GLY A 104 12.08 -4.41 -19.14
N ILE A 105 12.99 -5.39 -18.97
CA ILE A 105 14.44 -5.18 -19.00
C ILE A 105 14.93 -5.35 -20.46
N PRO A 106 15.69 -4.42 -21.05
CA PRO A 106 16.27 -4.60 -22.39
C PRO A 106 17.25 -5.78 -22.45
N GLU A 107 17.46 -6.37 -23.63
CA GLU A 107 18.51 -7.39 -23.82
C GLU A 107 19.90 -6.79 -23.56
N GLY A 108 20.70 -7.46 -22.71
CA GLY A 108 22.09 -7.05 -22.42
C GLY A 108 22.32 -6.44 -21.02
N ASP A 109 21.26 -6.04 -20.31
CA ASP A 109 21.41 -5.55 -18.93
C ASP A 109 21.56 -6.71 -17.93
N ASP A 110 22.52 -6.52 -17.01
CA ASP A 110 22.81 -7.39 -15.87
C ASP A 110 21.61 -7.41 -14.89
N MET A 111 21.14 -8.61 -14.57
CA MET A 111 20.05 -8.85 -13.61
C MET A 111 20.39 -8.37 -12.19
N SER A 112 21.64 -7.98 -11.91
CA SER A 112 22.09 -7.50 -10.61
C SER A 112 21.65 -6.07 -10.24
N VAL A 113 21.14 -5.26 -11.19
CA VAL A 113 21.01 -3.80 -11.00
C VAL A 113 19.65 -3.19 -11.34
N GLY A 114 18.58 -4.00 -11.37
CA GLY A 114 17.21 -3.54 -11.61
C GLY A 114 16.59 -2.74 -10.44
N GLY A 115 17.17 -1.59 -10.09
CA GLY A 115 16.62 -0.69 -9.08
C GLY A 115 17.32 0.66 -9.01
N THR A 116 16.55 1.74 -8.95
CA THR A 116 17.09 3.06 -8.59
C THR A 116 17.50 3.04 -7.13
N GLN A 117 18.80 3.15 -6.84
CA GLN A 117 19.27 3.33 -5.47
C GLN A 117 18.86 4.73 -4.99
N ARG A 118 18.18 4.79 -3.84
CA ARG A 118 17.78 6.04 -3.18
C ARG A 118 18.21 5.98 -1.72
N GLU A 119 18.92 7.00 -1.28
CA GLU A 119 19.19 7.20 0.14
C GLU A 119 17.93 7.71 0.83
N LEU A 120 17.59 7.11 1.97
CA LEU A 120 16.39 7.44 2.72
C LEU A 120 16.74 7.67 4.19
N LEU A 121 16.26 8.79 4.73
CA LEU A 121 16.29 9.03 6.18
C LEU A 121 15.25 8.12 6.85
N SER A 122 15.68 7.43 7.92
CA SER A 122 14.79 6.62 8.74
C SER A 122 14.98 6.96 10.22
N ARG A 123 13.87 7.06 10.95
CA ARG A 123 13.86 7.34 12.39
C ARG A 123 13.31 6.15 13.18
N ARG A 124 14.12 5.61 14.07
CA ARG A 124 13.71 4.56 15.02
C ARG A 124 13.11 5.20 16.27
N ILE A 125 11.84 4.92 16.53
CA ILE A 125 11.16 5.33 17.77
C ILE A 125 11.03 4.09 18.66
N PRO A 126 11.53 4.11 19.91
CA PRO A 126 11.32 3.02 20.86
C PRO A 126 9.84 2.81 21.10
N LYS A 127 9.35 1.57 21.02
CA LYS A 127 7.97 1.26 21.45
C LYS A 127 7.92 1.46 22.97
N SER A 128 7.03 2.32 23.47
CA SER A 128 6.74 2.35 24.91
C SER A 128 6.13 0.99 25.27
N ARG A 129 6.88 0.19 26.03
CA ARG A 129 6.35 -1.03 26.62
C ARG A 129 5.37 -0.57 27.70
N VAL A 130 4.07 -0.67 27.43
CA VAL A 130 3.05 -0.54 28.48
C VAL A 130 3.23 -1.76 29.38
N VAL A 131 3.98 -1.59 30.47
CA VAL A 131 4.04 -2.58 31.54
C VAL A 131 2.80 -2.33 32.38
N ASN A 132 1.74 -3.10 32.14
CA ASN A 132 0.65 -3.22 33.10
C ASN A 132 1.22 -3.98 34.30
N LEU A 133 1.50 -3.26 35.39
CA LEU A 133 1.62 -3.87 36.71
C LEU A 133 0.20 -4.12 37.20
N SER A 134 -0.19 -5.39 37.19
CA SER A 134 -1.35 -5.92 37.92
C SER A 134 -1.18 -5.77 39.41
#